data_AF-A0A7U3UWR8-F1
#
_entry.id   AF-A0A7U3UWR8-F1
#
_cell.length_a   1.000
_cell.length_b   1.000
_cell.length_c   1.000
_cell.angle_alpha   90.00
_cell.angle_beta   90.00
_cell.angle_gamma   90.00
#
_symmetry.space_group_name_H-M   'P 1'
#
loop_
_entity.id
_entity.type
_entity.pdbx_description
1 polymer ?
#
loop_
_entity_poly.entity_id
_entity_poly.type
_entity_poly.pdbx_seq_one_letter_code
_entity_poly.pdbx_strand_id
1 'polypeptide(L)'
;MKTLHRLAVLVDSCVLPSVRGSGSHLPEWIRHGLERGTPGAAVHADGAAARAASAALRAALPDALTGHHGAAGPVGNADHPDHAIDGAAAAAELIAAGANLHLAVAPSDRPGGTRTFVTDLQARGVAAVLGPFTGTGDLGPFAEGAAAGVRAISAAVPAALGGHIVTGVLRGELGYTGVVLSEALDEPSVVDGWGVPGAAVLAWIAGVDLVRLGPGSGPGVRDAIHAATARAVSDGDLPVARLEEAAERVARLRRWASSALV
;
A
#
# COMPACT_ATOMS: atom_id res chain seq x y z
N MET A 1 -1.81 -8.87 -29.00
CA MET A 1 -2.56 -9.58 -27.94
C MET A 1 -1.68 -10.02 -26.77
N LYS A 2 -0.57 -10.77 -26.97
CA LYS A 2 0.30 -11.22 -25.86
C LYS A 2 0.89 -10.08 -25.01
N THR A 3 1.32 -8.99 -25.63
CA THR A 3 1.91 -7.83 -24.92
C THR A 3 0.91 -7.07 -24.05
N LEU A 4 -0.31 -6.83 -24.56
CA LEU A 4 -1.38 -6.18 -23.79
C LEU A 4 -1.84 -7.03 -22.62
N HIS A 5 -1.96 -8.35 -22.82
CA HIS A 5 -2.28 -9.27 -21.73
C HIS A 5 -1.19 -9.27 -20.65
N ARG A 6 0.08 -9.27 -21.04
CA ARG A 6 1.21 -9.19 -20.10
C ARG A 6 1.18 -7.89 -19.29
N LEU A 7 0.94 -6.75 -19.94
CA LEU A 7 0.85 -5.47 -19.26
C LEU A 7 -0.30 -5.45 -18.25
N ALA A 8 -1.47 -5.98 -18.63
CA ALA A 8 -2.62 -6.05 -17.74
C ALA A 8 -2.32 -6.85 -16.46
N VAL A 9 -1.66 -8.01 -16.59
CA VAL A 9 -1.23 -8.82 -15.43
C VAL A 9 -0.25 -8.06 -14.54
N LEU A 10 0.70 -7.33 -15.13
CA LEU A 10 1.65 -6.51 -14.36
C LEU A 10 0.94 -5.39 -13.60
N VAL A 11 0.02 -4.68 -14.25
CA VAL A 11 -0.79 -3.64 -13.61
C VAL A 11 -1.60 -4.21 -12.45
N ASP A 12 -2.32 -5.31 -12.67
CA ASP A 12 -3.12 -5.94 -11.61
C ASP A 12 -2.25 -6.40 -10.43
N SER A 13 -1.03 -6.90 -10.70
CA SER A 13 -0.07 -7.32 -9.67
C SER A 13 0.46 -6.17 -8.80
N CYS A 14 0.32 -4.93 -9.25
CA CYS A 14 0.86 -3.73 -8.61
C CYS A 14 -0.23 -2.82 -8.04
N VAL A 15 -1.48 -3.28 -7.97
CA VAL A 15 -2.62 -2.52 -7.42
C VAL A 15 -3.20 -3.25 -6.22
N LEU A 16 -3.41 -2.54 -5.11
CA LEU A 16 -4.08 -3.03 -3.90
C LEU A 16 -5.46 -2.35 -3.77
N PRO A 17 -6.55 -3.01 -4.20
CA PRO A 17 -7.89 -2.44 -4.08
C PRO A 17 -8.37 -2.41 -2.63
N SER A 18 -9.40 -1.61 -2.34
CA SER A 18 -10.06 -1.61 -1.03
C SER A 18 -11.40 -2.35 -1.04
N VAL A 19 -11.68 -3.08 0.03
CA VAL A 19 -12.99 -3.69 0.32
C VAL A 19 -13.55 -3.09 1.60
N ARG A 20 -14.81 -2.64 1.55
CA ARG A 20 -15.57 -2.29 2.76
C ARG A 20 -16.01 -3.60 3.41
N GLY A 21 -15.68 -3.83 4.67
CA GLY A 21 -15.98 -5.10 5.34
C GLY A 21 -17.48 -5.37 5.41
N SER A 22 -17.99 -6.18 4.48
CA SER A 22 -19.41 -6.58 4.38
C SER A 22 -19.65 -7.99 4.93
N GLY A 23 -18.75 -8.48 5.79
CA GLY A 23 -18.73 -9.85 6.30
C GLY A 23 -17.81 -10.76 5.49
N SER A 24 -18.15 -12.03 5.35
CA SER A 24 -17.34 -13.04 4.65
C SER A 24 -17.51 -13.05 3.12
N HIS A 25 -18.36 -12.18 2.56
CA HIS A 25 -18.60 -12.12 1.12
C HIS A 25 -17.75 -11.03 0.48
N LEU A 26 -16.89 -11.41 -0.46
CA LEU A 26 -16.09 -10.46 -1.23
C LEU A 26 -16.88 -9.92 -2.41
N PRO A 27 -16.84 -8.60 -2.69
CA PRO A 27 -17.39 -8.06 -3.92
C PRO A 27 -16.82 -8.78 -5.15
N GLU A 28 -17.67 -9.00 -6.16
CA GLU A 28 -17.29 -9.73 -7.39
C GLU A 28 -16.04 -9.15 -8.06
N TRP A 29 -15.93 -7.83 -8.13
CA TRP A 29 -14.79 -7.18 -8.78
C TRP A 29 -13.46 -7.41 -8.02
N ILE A 30 -13.50 -7.59 -6.69
CA ILE A 30 -12.32 -7.96 -5.88
C ILE A 30 -11.94 -9.40 -6.22
N ARG A 31 -12.89 -10.33 -6.14
CA ARG A 31 -12.65 -11.75 -6.48
C ARG A 31 -12.06 -11.89 -7.88
N HIS A 32 -12.64 -11.19 -8.85
CA HIS A 32 -12.16 -11.20 -10.22
C HIS A 32 -10.80 -10.50 -10.40
N GLY A 33 -10.46 -9.54 -9.54
CA GLY A 33 -9.10 -8.99 -9.45
C GLY A 33 -8.10 -10.04 -8.97
N LEU A 34 -8.42 -10.76 -7.89
CA LEU A 34 -7.56 -11.82 -7.33
C LEU A 34 -7.28 -12.91 -8.38
N GLU A 35 -8.29 -13.35 -9.12
CA GLU A 35 -8.16 -14.30 -10.24
C GLU A 35 -7.20 -13.82 -11.34
N ARG A 36 -7.01 -12.50 -11.48
CA ARG A 36 -6.19 -11.87 -12.53
C ARG A 36 -4.82 -11.40 -12.03
N GLY A 37 -4.48 -11.68 -10.78
CA GLY A 37 -3.15 -11.44 -10.23
C GLY A 37 -3.07 -10.30 -9.22
N THR A 38 -4.20 -9.67 -8.86
CA THR A 38 -4.22 -8.71 -7.74
C THR A 38 -3.67 -9.38 -6.47
N PRO A 39 -2.71 -8.75 -5.78
CA PRO A 39 -1.98 -9.39 -4.68
C PRO A 39 -2.79 -9.53 -3.38
N GLY A 40 -3.97 -8.92 -3.30
CA GLY A 40 -4.81 -8.92 -2.11
C GLY A 40 -5.74 -7.71 -2.08
N ALA A 41 -6.10 -7.24 -0.88
CA ALA A 41 -6.90 -6.04 -0.72
C ALA A 41 -6.63 -5.34 0.62
N ALA A 42 -6.83 -4.03 0.63
CA ALA A 42 -7.01 -3.27 1.85
C ALA A 42 -8.43 -3.46 2.38
N VAL A 43 -8.58 -3.75 3.65
CA VAL A 43 -9.83 -3.94 4.36
C VAL A 43 -10.14 -2.66 5.12
N HIS A 44 -11.25 -2.04 4.77
CA HIS A 44 -11.77 -0.85 5.43
C HIS A 44 -12.92 -1.27 6.34
N ALA A 45 -12.56 -1.88 7.46
CA ALA A 45 -13.44 -2.31 8.55
C ALA A 45 -12.58 -2.67 9.77
N ASP A 46 -13.20 -2.76 10.94
CA ASP A 46 -12.53 -3.06 12.21
C ASP A 46 -13.03 -4.38 12.84
N GLY A 47 -12.26 -4.87 13.81
CA GLY A 47 -12.66 -5.98 14.70
C GLY A 47 -13.09 -7.26 13.96
N ALA A 48 -14.32 -7.71 14.22
CA ALA A 48 -14.82 -8.97 13.67
C ALA A 48 -15.09 -8.91 12.16
N ALA A 49 -15.53 -7.75 11.65
CA ALA A 49 -15.78 -7.56 10.22
C ALA A 49 -14.47 -7.57 9.43
N ALA A 50 -13.43 -6.93 9.99
CA ALA A 50 -12.06 -6.98 9.47
C ALA A 50 -11.55 -8.42 9.35
N ARG A 51 -11.66 -9.20 10.45
CA ARG A 51 -11.28 -10.62 10.47
C ARG A 51 -12.00 -11.44 9.41
N ALA A 52 -13.32 -11.27 9.29
CA ALA A 52 -14.13 -12.01 8.34
C ALA A 52 -13.72 -11.72 6.89
N ALA A 53 -13.48 -10.44 6.54
CA ALA A 53 -13.01 -10.04 5.22
C ALA A 53 -11.60 -10.59 4.93
N SER A 54 -10.68 -10.51 5.90
CA SER A 54 -9.35 -11.12 5.80
C SER A 54 -9.39 -12.62 5.55
N ALA A 55 -10.24 -13.34 6.29
CA ALA A 55 -10.43 -14.77 6.13
C ALA A 55 -11.00 -15.11 4.75
N ALA A 56 -11.96 -14.33 4.25
CA ALA A 56 -12.52 -14.51 2.91
C ALA A 56 -11.48 -14.25 1.81
N LEU A 57 -10.65 -13.20 1.94
CA LEU A 57 -9.54 -12.92 1.02
C LEU A 57 -8.56 -14.10 0.97
N ARG A 58 -8.17 -14.63 2.13
CA ARG A 58 -7.25 -15.76 2.22
C ARG A 58 -7.85 -17.10 1.80
N ALA A 59 -9.17 -17.28 1.93
CA ALA A 59 -9.85 -18.44 1.37
C ALA A 59 -9.86 -18.42 -0.16
N ALA A 60 -9.96 -17.23 -0.77
CA ALA A 60 -9.92 -17.07 -2.23
C ALA A 60 -8.48 -17.10 -2.78
N LEU A 61 -7.52 -16.51 -2.05
CA LEU A 61 -6.10 -16.45 -2.41
C LEU A 61 -5.26 -16.68 -1.14
N PRO A 62 -4.75 -17.90 -0.90
CA PRO A 62 -4.08 -18.27 0.36
C PRO A 62 -2.95 -17.33 0.80
N ASP A 63 -2.22 -16.74 -0.15
CA ASP A 63 -1.12 -15.82 0.08
C ASP A 63 -1.49 -14.35 -0.14
N ALA A 64 -2.78 -14.00 -0.06
CA ALA A 64 -3.25 -12.64 -0.20
C ALA A 64 -2.62 -11.69 0.83
N LEU A 65 -2.25 -10.50 0.38
CA LEU A 65 -1.98 -9.36 1.26
C LEU A 65 -3.31 -8.80 1.76
N THR A 66 -3.52 -8.87 3.06
CA THR A 66 -4.69 -8.30 3.74
C THR A 66 -4.21 -7.11 4.56
N GLY A 67 -4.39 -5.92 3.98
CA GLY A 67 -4.01 -4.66 4.60
C GLY A 67 -5.14 -4.07 5.44
N HIS A 68 -4.89 -3.51 6.61
CA HIS A 68 -5.94 -2.93 7.46
C HIS A 68 -5.60 -1.50 7.89
N HIS A 69 -6.61 -0.65 7.97
CA HIS A 69 -6.52 0.59 8.75
C HIS A 69 -6.66 0.22 10.24
N GLY A 70 -5.87 0.83 11.12
CA GLY A 70 -6.00 0.62 12.57
C GLY A 70 -7.20 1.37 13.13
N ALA A 71 -7.56 1.08 14.39
CA ALA A 71 -8.70 1.70 15.07
C ALA A 71 -8.61 3.23 15.19
N ALA A 72 -7.40 3.79 15.10
CA ALA A 72 -7.23 5.21 14.87
C ALA A 72 -7.37 5.46 13.36
N GLY A 73 -8.51 6.02 12.96
CA GLY A 73 -8.80 6.39 11.57
C GLY A 73 -7.77 7.32 10.95
N PRO A 74 -7.95 7.72 9.67
CA PRO A 74 -7.02 8.60 8.98
C PRO A 74 -6.75 9.87 9.80
N VAL A 75 -5.45 10.19 9.95
CA VAL A 75 -4.99 11.46 10.52
C VAL A 75 -5.63 12.58 9.69
N GLY A 76 -6.55 13.34 10.27
CA GLY A 76 -7.28 14.38 9.54
C GLY A 76 -8.77 14.50 9.87
N ASN A 77 -9.36 13.58 10.65
CA ASN A 77 -10.69 13.85 11.19
C ASN A 77 -10.55 14.81 12.39
N ALA A 78 -11.00 16.06 12.22
CA ALA A 78 -10.92 17.11 13.24
C ALA A 78 -11.61 16.73 14.58
N ASP A 79 -12.43 15.67 14.56
CA ASP A 79 -13.17 15.14 15.71
C ASP A 79 -12.43 14.02 16.47
N HIS A 80 -11.20 13.66 16.11
CA HIS A 80 -10.38 12.73 16.90
C HIS A 80 -9.23 13.46 17.59
N PRO A 81 -9.21 13.54 18.94
CA PRO A 81 -8.13 14.16 19.65
C PRO A 81 -6.80 13.46 19.34
N ASP A 82 -5.78 14.30 19.18
CA ASP A 82 -4.40 14.01 18.78
C ASP A 82 -3.67 13.17 19.86
N HIS A 83 -4.16 11.96 20.11
CA HIS A 83 -3.58 11.03 21.07
C HIS A 83 -2.43 10.29 20.40
N ALA A 84 -1.25 10.34 21.01
CA ALA A 84 -0.13 9.49 20.63
C ALA A 84 -0.59 8.02 20.71
N ILE A 85 -0.80 7.40 19.55
CA ILE A 85 -1.19 6.00 19.45
C ILE A 85 0.04 5.16 19.81
N ASP A 86 -0.09 4.26 20.78
CA ASP A 86 0.89 3.20 20.97
C ASP A 86 0.80 2.24 19.76
N GLY A 87 1.71 2.39 18.81
CA GLY A 87 1.68 1.55 17.61
C GLY A 87 2.12 0.11 17.84
N ALA A 88 2.64 -0.28 19.02
CA ALA A 88 2.72 -1.70 19.38
C ALA A 88 1.32 -2.28 19.65
N ALA A 89 0.47 -1.52 20.34
CA ALA A 89 -0.93 -1.88 20.55
C ALA A 89 -1.73 -1.85 19.24
N ALA A 90 -1.55 -0.81 18.40
CA ALA A 90 -2.19 -0.76 17.09
C ALA A 90 -1.73 -1.91 16.17
N ALA A 91 -0.43 -2.24 16.21
CA ALA A 91 0.11 -3.40 15.51
C ALA A 91 -0.52 -4.73 15.97
N ALA A 92 -0.64 -4.94 17.28
CA ALA A 92 -1.24 -6.13 17.85
C ALA A 92 -2.73 -6.26 17.48
N GLU A 93 -3.46 -5.16 17.46
CA GLU A 93 -4.85 -5.12 17.03
C GLU A 93 -5.00 -5.52 15.55
N LEU A 94 -4.15 -4.99 14.67
CA LEU A 94 -4.13 -5.33 13.25
C LEU A 94 -3.83 -6.82 13.03
N ILE A 95 -2.85 -7.39 13.75
CA ILE A 95 -2.60 -8.84 13.73
C ILE A 95 -3.83 -9.61 14.19
N ALA A 96 -4.45 -9.20 15.30
CA ALA A 96 -5.64 -9.84 15.83
C ALA A 96 -6.85 -9.70 14.87
N ALA A 97 -6.86 -8.67 14.01
CA ALA A 97 -7.80 -8.49 12.91
C ALA A 97 -7.46 -9.35 11.68
N GLY A 98 -6.32 -10.05 11.70
CA GLY A 98 -5.86 -10.90 10.62
C GLY A 98 -5.19 -10.12 9.49
N ALA A 99 -4.53 -8.99 9.79
CA ALA A 99 -3.67 -8.30 8.85
C ALA A 99 -2.32 -9.02 8.69
N ASN A 100 -1.77 -8.99 7.48
CA ASN A 100 -0.36 -9.32 7.20
C ASN A 100 0.37 -8.18 6.46
N LEU A 101 -0.35 -7.08 6.24
CA LEU A 101 0.13 -5.80 5.74
C LEU A 101 -0.48 -4.68 6.60
N HIS A 102 0.34 -3.75 7.06
CA HIS A 102 -0.02 -2.67 7.96
C HIS A 102 -0.20 -1.41 7.14
N LEU A 103 -1.41 -0.85 7.13
CA LEU A 103 -1.72 0.37 6.39
C LEU A 103 -1.94 1.56 7.34
N ALA A 104 -1.74 1.36 8.65
CA ALA A 104 -1.89 2.37 9.67
C ALA A 104 -0.61 2.49 10.49
N VAL A 105 0.16 3.51 10.15
CA VAL A 105 1.04 4.20 11.08
C VAL A 105 0.74 5.68 10.83
N ALA A 106 0.49 6.42 11.89
CA ALA A 106 0.33 7.85 11.84
C ALA A 106 1.71 8.45 12.17
N PRO A 107 2.44 8.96 11.19
CA PRO A 107 3.66 9.70 11.45
C PRO A 107 3.29 10.98 12.18
N SER A 108 3.92 11.23 13.33
CA SER A 108 3.76 12.51 14.03
C SER A 108 4.66 13.55 13.39
N ASP A 109 4.14 14.76 13.27
CA ASP A 109 4.84 15.99 12.88
C ASP A 109 5.90 16.45 13.91
N ARG A 110 5.93 15.84 15.11
CA ARG A 110 6.90 16.16 16.17
C ARG A 110 8.23 15.41 15.98
N PRO A 111 9.40 16.07 16.14
CA PRO A 111 10.68 15.39 16.25
C PRO A 111 10.64 14.31 17.36
N GLY A 112 10.96 13.06 17.01
CA GLY A 112 10.84 11.91 17.92
C GLY A 112 9.42 11.36 18.14
N GLY A 113 8.40 11.94 17.51
CA GLY A 113 7.01 11.47 17.56
C GLY A 113 6.70 10.43 16.48
N THR A 114 7.45 10.42 15.37
CA THR A 114 7.42 9.31 14.42
C THR A 114 8.27 8.18 15.00
N ARG A 115 7.64 7.33 15.82
CA ARG A 115 8.23 6.05 16.14
C ARG A 115 8.09 5.19 14.90
N THR A 116 9.20 4.95 14.21
CA THR A 116 9.34 3.76 13.39
C THR A 116 8.82 2.60 14.23
N PHE A 117 7.65 2.06 13.90
CA PHE A 117 7.15 0.89 14.59
C PHE A 117 7.93 -0.32 14.07
N VAL A 118 9.20 -0.41 14.52
CA VAL A 118 9.94 -1.64 14.67
C VAL A 118 9.27 -2.39 15.82
N THR A 119 8.06 -2.88 15.56
CA THR A 119 7.34 -3.76 16.49
C THR A 119 7.82 -5.19 16.27
N ASP A 120 7.66 -6.09 17.25
CA ASP A 120 7.89 -7.55 17.10
C ASP A 120 7.18 -8.16 15.88
N LEU A 121 6.27 -7.39 15.29
CA LEU A 121 5.64 -7.58 14.01
C LEU A 121 6.60 -7.73 12.83
N GLN A 122 7.84 -7.26 12.90
CA GLN A 122 8.83 -7.59 11.86
C GLN A 122 9.08 -9.11 11.74
N ALA A 123 8.69 -9.90 12.75
CA ALA A 123 8.66 -11.35 12.68
C ALA A 123 7.36 -11.93 12.06
N ARG A 124 6.25 -11.17 11.93
CA ARG A 124 4.92 -11.68 11.54
C ARG A 124 4.03 -10.80 10.61
N GLY A 125 4.43 -9.60 10.20
CA GLY A 125 3.66 -8.68 9.35
C GLY A 125 4.46 -7.45 8.87
N VAL A 126 3.93 -6.67 7.92
CA VAL A 126 4.69 -5.66 7.16
C VAL A 126 4.18 -4.22 7.30
N ALA A 127 5.10 -3.27 7.51
CA ALA A 127 5.12 -1.83 7.16
C ALA A 127 4.87 -0.74 8.22
N ALA A 128 5.79 0.24 8.17
CA ALA A 128 5.71 1.57 8.76
C ALA A 128 5.22 2.60 7.70
N VAL A 129 4.54 3.66 8.13
CA VAL A 129 4.00 4.74 7.27
C VAL A 129 4.91 5.96 7.32
N LEU A 130 4.97 6.65 6.19
CA LEU A 130 5.71 7.89 5.97
C LEU A 130 4.81 9.10 6.19
N GLY A 131 5.31 10.07 6.96
CA GLY A 131 4.62 11.35 7.18
C GLY A 131 4.80 12.35 6.08
N PRO A 132 4.11 13.50 6.19
CA PRO A 132 4.25 14.56 5.22
C PRO A 132 5.72 14.97 5.16
N PHE A 133 6.38 14.58 4.07
CA PHE A 133 7.77 14.89 3.79
C PHE A 133 7.82 16.24 3.08
N THR A 134 8.12 17.30 3.82
CA THR A 134 8.37 18.65 3.27
C THR A 134 9.82 18.85 2.83
N GLY A 135 10.65 17.80 2.85
CA GLY A 135 12.08 17.86 2.51
C GLY A 135 12.98 18.45 3.61
N THR A 136 12.43 18.75 4.79
CA THR A 136 13.14 19.33 5.93
C THR A 136 13.16 18.47 7.20
N GLY A 137 12.66 17.22 7.13
CA GLY A 137 12.58 16.27 8.25
C GLY A 137 13.78 15.30 8.35
N ASP A 138 13.94 14.67 9.52
CA ASP A 138 14.97 13.66 9.79
C ASP A 138 14.68 12.34 9.05
N LEU A 139 15.68 11.80 8.34
CA LEU A 139 15.63 10.49 7.68
C LEU A 139 15.78 9.31 8.67
N GLY A 140 16.07 9.58 9.94
CA GLY A 140 16.27 8.60 11.02
C GLY A 140 15.26 7.46 11.00
N PRO A 141 13.94 7.72 10.99
CA PRO A 141 12.94 6.65 10.98
C PRO A 141 13.03 5.69 9.78
N PHE A 142 13.48 6.17 8.63
CA PHE A 142 13.63 5.37 7.42
C PHE A 142 14.88 4.50 7.47
N ALA A 143 15.99 5.11 7.91
CA ALA A 143 17.24 4.39 8.08
C ALA A 143 17.07 3.29 9.14
N GLU A 144 16.38 3.58 10.24
CA GLU A 144 16.03 2.61 11.27
C GLU A 144 15.14 1.49 10.74
N GLY A 145 14.06 1.82 10.01
CA GLY A 145 13.15 0.82 9.46
C GLY A 145 13.83 -0.07 8.41
N ALA A 146 14.63 0.53 7.52
CA ALA A 146 15.41 -0.20 6.53
C ALA A 146 16.47 -1.10 7.21
N ALA A 147 17.21 -0.58 8.18
CA ALA A 147 18.19 -1.33 8.96
C ALA A 147 17.56 -2.48 9.77
N ALA A 148 16.34 -2.26 10.28
CA ALA A 148 15.55 -3.27 10.97
C ALA A 148 14.85 -4.28 10.02
N GLY A 149 15.02 -4.13 8.70
CA GLY A 149 14.57 -5.11 7.72
C GLY A 149 13.08 -5.04 7.36
N VAL A 150 12.41 -3.90 7.61
CA VAL A 150 11.00 -3.69 7.24
C VAL A 150 10.76 -4.01 5.77
N ARG A 151 9.74 -4.85 5.49
CA ARG A 151 9.52 -5.42 4.15
C ARG A 151 8.67 -4.55 3.21
N ALA A 152 7.91 -3.59 3.73
CA ALA A 152 7.27 -2.55 2.93
C ALA A 152 7.17 -1.22 3.69
N ILE A 153 7.12 -0.10 2.96
CA ILE A 153 7.01 1.25 3.51
C ILE A 153 5.92 2.00 2.74
N SER A 154 5.08 2.77 3.43
CA SER A 154 3.96 3.50 2.81
C SER A 154 4.24 4.98 2.59
N ALA A 155 4.28 5.43 1.34
CA ALA A 155 4.45 6.85 0.97
C ALA A 155 3.12 7.59 0.86
N ALA A 156 3.01 8.71 1.57
CA ALA A 156 1.91 9.67 1.42
C ALA A 156 2.09 10.57 0.19
N VAL A 157 1.01 11.16 -0.29
CA VAL A 157 1.04 12.20 -1.35
C VAL A 157 1.48 13.53 -0.71
N PRO A 158 2.30 14.36 -1.38
CA PRO A 158 2.78 14.25 -2.76
C PRO A 158 4.03 13.39 -2.94
N ALA A 159 4.67 12.91 -1.86
CA ALA A 159 5.92 12.15 -1.93
C ALA A 159 5.80 10.87 -2.78
N ALA A 160 4.64 10.21 -2.74
CA ALA A 160 4.35 9.03 -3.56
C ALA A 160 4.31 9.31 -5.06
N LEU A 161 4.09 10.56 -5.48
CA LEU A 161 3.97 10.97 -6.88
C LEU A 161 5.25 11.63 -7.43
N GLY A 162 6.23 11.91 -6.57
CA GLY A 162 7.49 12.56 -6.92
C GLY A 162 8.70 11.63 -6.71
N GLY A 163 9.52 11.47 -7.75
CA GLY A 163 10.68 10.55 -7.72
C GLY A 163 11.76 10.90 -6.70
N HIS A 164 11.82 12.13 -6.18
CA HIS A 164 12.85 12.55 -5.23
C HIS A 164 12.84 11.69 -3.96
N ILE A 165 11.67 11.45 -3.36
CA ILE A 165 11.59 10.73 -2.09
C ILE A 165 11.76 9.25 -2.32
N VAL A 166 10.97 8.65 -3.21
CA VAL A 166 10.99 7.20 -3.38
C VAL A 166 12.27 6.75 -4.09
N THR A 167 12.57 7.29 -5.27
CA THR A 167 13.77 6.88 -6.01
C THR A 167 15.04 7.51 -5.48
N GLY A 168 15.05 8.82 -5.19
CA GLY A 168 16.25 9.52 -4.73
C GLY A 168 16.69 9.09 -3.33
N VAL A 169 15.78 9.21 -2.35
CA VAL A 169 16.11 8.94 -0.93
C VAL A 169 15.97 7.47 -0.58
N LEU A 170 14.78 6.86 -0.73
CA LEU A 170 14.57 5.49 -0.26
C LEU A 170 15.43 4.49 -1.04
N ARG A 171 15.40 4.52 -2.38
CA ARG A 171 16.17 3.58 -3.21
C ARG A 171 17.64 3.97 -3.31
N GLY A 172 17.94 5.26 -3.49
CA GLY A 172 19.30 5.76 -3.67
C GLY A 172 20.08 5.83 -2.36
N GLU A 173 19.79 6.84 -1.53
CA GLU A 173 20.56 7.14 -0.32
C GLU A 173 20.46 6.02 0.73
N LEU A 174 19.27 5.46 0.94
CA LEU A 174 19.01 4.47 2.00
C LEU A 174 19.12 3.03 1.52
N GLY A 175 19.25 2.79 0.21
CA GLY A 175 19.36 1.44 -0.36
C GLY A 175 18.17 0.53 -0.05
N TYR A 176 16.97 1.08 0.18
CA TYR A 176 15.80 0.31 0.54
C TYR A 176 15.39 -0.60 -0.61
N THR A 177 15.28 -1.91 -0.37
CA THR A 177 14.96 -2.93 -1.39
C THR A 177 13.60 -3.60 -1.22
N GLY A 178 12.88 -3.28 -0.12
CA GLY A 178 11.52 -3.75 0.14
C GLY A 178 10.47 -3.07 -0.74
N VAL A 179 9.20 -3.36 -0.50
CA VAL A 179 8.08 -2.79 -1.27
C VAL A 179 7.82 -1.35 -0.83
N VAL A 180 7.63 -0.42 -1.76
CA VAL A 180 7.02 0.88 -1.44
C VAL A 180 5.56 0.83 -1.87
N LEU A 181 4.64 1.10 -0.94
CA LEU A 181 3.22 1.24 -1.25
C LEU A 181 2.78 2.72 -1.18
N SER A 182 1.73 3.09 -1.91
CA SER A 182 1.11 4.40 -1.74
C SER A 182 0.06 4.38 -0.63
N GLU A 183 -0.23 5.55 -0.06
CA GLU A 183 -1.54 5.78 0.55
C GLU A 183 -2.67 5.71 -0.48
N ALA A 184 -3.91 5.76 -0.01
CA ALA A 184 -5.09 5.64 -0.86
C ALA A 184 -5.18 6.83 -1.82
N LEU A 185 -5.25 6.57 -3.12
CA LEU A 185 -5.21 7.61 -4.17
C LEU A 185 -6.54 8.32 -4.43
N ASP A 186 -7.63 7.95 -3.73
CA ASP A 186 -8.96 8.52 -3.88
C ASP A 186 -9.25 9.68 -2.90
N GLU A 187 -8.22 10.21 -2.26
CA GLU A 187 -8.29 11.43 -1.45
C GLU A 187 -8.35 12.68 -2.35
N PRO A 188 -9.12 13.72 -1.98
CA PRO A 188 -9.37 14.89 -2.84
C PRO A 188 -8.11 15.56 -3.39
N SER A 189 -7.04 15.73 -2.59
CA SER A 189 -5.82 16.39 -3.03
C SER A 189 -5.11 15.66 -4.18
N VAL A 190 -5.31 14.35 -4.31
CA VAL A 190 -4.84 13.54 -5.43
C VAL A 190 -5.79 13.65 -6.62
N VAL A 191 -7.09 13.50 -6.36
CA VAL A 191 -8.12 13.43 -7.39
C VAL A 191 -8.19 14.73 -8.18
N ASP A 192 -8.13 15.88 -7.50
CA ASP A 192 -8.24 17.21 -8.12
C ASP A 192 -7.04 17.55 -9.02
N GLY A 193 -5.86 16.99 -8.73
CA GLY A 193 -4.64 17.23 -9.49
C GLY A 193 -4.47 16.30 -10.69
N TRP A 194 -4.64 14.99 -10.48
CA TRP A 194 -4.23 13.95 -11.44
C TRP A 194 -5.30 12.90 -11.74
N GLY A 195 -6.35 12.83 -10.92
CA GLY A 195 -7.24 11.68 -10.86
C GLY A 195 -6.53 10.39 -10.44
N VAL A 196 -7.29 9.38 -10.02
CA VAL A 196 -6.72 8.08 -9.61
C VAL A 196 -5.87 7.42 -10.70
N PRO A 197 -6.28 7.37 -11.99
CA PRO A 197 -5.47 6.74 -13.03
C PRO A 197 -4.13 7.43 -13.29
N GLY A 198 -4.12 8.77 -13.33
CA GLY A 198 -2.90 9.56 -13.52
C GLY A 198 -1.97 9.43 -12.31
N ALA A 199 -2.52 9.50 -11.11
CA ALA A 199 -1.77 9.31 -9.88
C ALA A 199 -1.14 7.92 -9.77
N ALA A 200 -1.82 6.85 -10.21
CA ALA A 200 -1.26 5.51 -10.25
C ALA A 200 -0.03 5.42 -11.16
N VAL A 201 -0.11 6.02 -12.37
CA VAL A 201 1.01 6.09 -13.30
C VAL A 201 2.19 6.88 -12.70
N LEU A 202 1.93 8.05 -12.14
CA LEU A 202 2.96 8.87 -11.49
C LEU A 202 3.61 8.16 -10.30
N ALA A 203 2.83 7.41 -9.52
CA ALA A 203 3.37 6.62 -8.41
C ALA A 203 4.36 5.55 -8.91
N TRP A 204 4.02 4.81 -9.97
CA TRP A 204 4.95 3.84 -10.56
C TRP A 204 6.21 4.49 -11.11
N ILE A 205 6.07 5.63 -11.80
CA ILE A 205 7.21 6.43 -12.28
C ILE A 205 8.09 6.89 -11.11
N ALA A 206 7.50 7.31 -9.99
CA ALA A 206 8.22 7.74 -8.81
C ALA A 206 8.99 6.61 -8.11
N GLY A 207 8.61 5.35 -8.34
CA GLY A 207 9.24 4.16 -7.75
C GLY A 207 8.37 3.41 -6.74
N VAL A 208 7.09 3.77 -6.60
CA VAL A 208 6.11 3.00 -5.82
C VAL A 208 5.88 1.66 -6.50
N ASP A 209 5.85 0.57 -5.74
CA ASP A 209 5.61 -0.78 -6.26
C ASP A 209 4.14 -1.21 -6.15
N LEU A 210 3.45 -0.82 -5.08
CA LEU A 210 2.07 -1.22 -4.80
C LEU A 210 1.17 0.00 -4.61
N VAL A 211 0.32 0.29 -5.61
CA VAL A 211 -0.61 1.41 -5.58
C VAL A 211 -1.89 1.02 -4.86
N ARG A 212 -2.25 1.78 -3.82
CA ARG A 212 -3.47 1.54 -3.05
C ARG A 212 -4.65 2.34 -3.60
N LEU A 213 -5.75 1.64 -3.88
CA LEU A 213 -7.04 2.27 -4.20
C LEU A 213 -7.87 2.31 -2.93
N GLY A 214 -8.45 3.47 -2.58
CA GLY A 214 -9.37 3.54 -1.46
C GLY A 214 -10.82 3.19 -1.81
N PRO A 215 -11.71 3.19 -0.80
CA PRO A 215 -13.09 2.71 -0.91
C PRO A 215 -14.03 3.67 -1.66
N GLY A 216 -13.57 4.86 -2.03
CA GLY A 216 -14.24 5.81 -2.93
C GLY A 216 -13.86 5.63 -4.39
N SER A 217 -12.86 4.80 -4.69
CA SER A 217 -12.47 4.45 -6.07
C SER A 217 -13.65 3.72 -6.75
N GLY A 218 -14.38 4.45 -7.61
CA GLY A 218 -15.62 3.99 -8.21
C GLY A 218 -15.48 2.80 -9.17
N PRO A 219 -16.61 2.20 -9.59
CA PRO A 219 -16.60 1.16 -10.63
C PRO A 219 -15.96 1.70 -11.91
N GLY A 220 -15.04 0.92 -12.51
CA GLY A 220 -14.30 1.31 -13.73
C GLY A 220 -12.93 1.97 -13.48
N VAL A 221 -12.60 2.33 -12.23
CA VAL A 221 -11.27 2.89 -11.89
C VAL A 221 -10.12 1.98 -12.34
N ARG A 222 -10.30 0.66 -12.22
CA ARG A 222 -9.33 -0.33 -12.67
C ARG A 222 -9.10 -0.22 -14.17
N ASP A 223 -10.16 -0.24 -14.96
CA ASP A 223 -10.03 -0.19 -16.42
C ASP A 223 -9.44 1.14 -16.88
N ALA A 224 -9.75 2.23 -16.17
CA ALA A 224 -9.14 3.54 -16.38
C ALA A 224 -7.63 3.53 -16.05
N ILE A 225 -7.19 2.88 -14.97
CA ILE A 225 -5.77 2.68 -14.64
C ILE A 225 -5.09 1.89 -15.75
N HIS A 226 -5.67 0.77 -16.20
CA HIS A 226 -5.12 -0.04 -17.29
C HIS A 226 -4.94 0.79 -18.57
N ALA A 227 -5.93 1.61 -18.93
CA ALA A 227 -5.87 2.49 -20.09
C ALA A 227 -4.78 3.57 -19.95
N ALA A 228 -4.71 4.22 -18.78
CA ALA A 228 -3.69 5.23 -18.49
C ALA A 228 -2.28 4.64 -18.53
N THR A 229 -2.08 3.45 -17.94
CA THR A 229 -0.79 2.74 -17.99
C THR A 229 -0.41 2.35 -19.41
N ALA A 230 -1.34 1.79 -20.19
CA ALA A 230 -1.07 1.42 -21.57
C ALA A 230 -0.65 2.64 -22.40
N ARG A 231 -1.27 3.80 -22.14
CA ARG A 231 -0.89 5.06 -22.77
C ARG A 231 0.52 5.50 -22.36
N ALA A 232 0.80 5.58 -21.06
CA ALA A 232 2.12 5.99 -20.55
C ALA A 232 3.27 5.08 -21.02
N VAL A 233 3.00 3.78 -21.14
CA VAL A 233 3.97 2.82 -21.71
C VAL A 233 4.17 3.07 -23.20
N SER A 234 3.09 3.32 -23.95
CA SER A 234 3.17 3.61 -25.39
C SER A 234 3.89 4.92 -25.67
N ASP A 235 3.73 5.92 -24.80
CA ASP A 235 4.35 7.23 -24.93
C ASP A 235 5.80 7.25 -24.43
N GLY A 236 6.23 6.21 -23.71
CA GLY A 236 7.60 6.03 -23.20
C GLY A 236 7.84 6.60 -21.81
N ASP A 237 6.81 7.20 -21.19
CA ASP A 237 6.88 7.80 -19.85
C ASP A 237 7.03 6.74 -18.74
N LEU A 238 6.42 5.57 -18.92
CA LEU A 238 6.50 4.46 -17.98
C LEU A 238 7.11 3.22 -18.65
N PRO A 239 8.38 2.87 -18.34
CA PRO A 239 8.98 1.65 -18.84
C PRO A 239 8.25 0.41 -18.30
N VAL A 240 7.96 -0.58 -19.15
CA VAL A 240 7.35 -1.86 -18.72
C VAL A 240 8.21 -2.55 -17.65
N ALA A 241 9.54 -2.44 -17.76
CA ALA A 241 10.49 -2.98 -16.78
C ALA A 241 10.26 -2.45 -15.36
N ARG A 242 9.74 -1.21 -15.20
CA ARG A 242 9.41 -0.65 -13.89
C ARG A 242 8.24 -1.41 -13.23
N LEU A 243 7.24 -1.79 -14.02
CA LEU A 243 6.12 -2.60 -13.54
C LEU A 243 6.54 -4.06 -13.27
N GLU A 244 7.45 -4.61 -14.09
CA GLU A 244 8.02 -5.94 -13.84
C GLU A 244 8.77 -5.99 -12.51
N GLU A 245 9.61 -5.00 -12.25
CA GLU A 245 10.36 -4.84 -11.01
C GLU A 245 9.41 -4.69 -9.79
N ALA A 246 8.40 -3.83 -9.90
CA ALA A 246 7.37 -3.65 -8.88
C ALA A 246 6.63 -4.95 -8.58
N ALA A 247 6.14 -5.64 -9.62
CA ALA A 247 5.42 -6.90 -9.49
C ALA A 247 6.29 -7.98 -8.83
N GLU A 248 7.60 -8.03 -9.13
CA GLU A 248 8.52 -8.95 -8.49
C GLU A 248 8.67 -8.66 -6.99
N ARG A 249 8.82 -7.38 -6.59
CA ARG A 249 8.88 -6.98 -5.18
C ARG A 249 7.60 -7.38 -4.44
N VAL A 250 6.44 -7.09 -5.02
CA VAL A 250 5.13 -7.43 -4.45
C VAL A 250 4.96 -8.94 -4.32
N ALA A 251 5.39 -9.72 -5.32
CA ALA A 251 5.34 -11.17 -5.24
C ALA A 251 6.25 -11.74 -4.13
N ARG A 252 7.45 -11.17 -3.93
CA ARG A 252 8.33 -11.53 -2.80
C ARG A 252 7.67 -11.21 -1.46
N LEU A 253 7.05 -10.03 -1.35
CA LEU A 253 6.31 -9.61 -0.17
C LEU A 253 5.15 -10.57 0.15
N ARG A 254 4.32 -10.94 -0.84
CA ARG A 254 3.25 -11.93 -0.69
C ARG A 254 3.72 -13.25 -0.11
N ARG A 255 4.75 -13.84 -0.74
CA ARG A 255 5.30 -15.13 -0.30
C ARG A 255 5.78 -15.06 1.15
N TRP A 256 6.54 -14.01 1.49
CA TRP A 256 7.01 -13.79 2.86
C TRP A 256 5.84 -13.67 3.84
N ALA A 257 4.86 -12.81 3.54
CA ALA A 257 3.73 -12.53 4.41
C ALA A 257 2.85 -13.77 4.65
N SER A 258 2.74 -14.66 3.67
CA SER A 258 2.03 -15.94 3.81
C SER A 258 2.80 -16.99 4.63
N SER A 259 4.13 -17.03 4.51
CA SER A 259 4.97 -17.99 5.25
C SER A 259 5.06 -17.71 6.74
N ALA A 260 4.88 -16.45 7.15
CA ALA A 260 4.92 -16.02 8.54
C ALA A 260 3.63 -16.33 9.33
N LEU A 261 2.60 -16.86 8.65
CA LEU A 261 1.31 -17.25 9.24
C LEU A 261 1.25 -18.73 9.66
N VAL A 262 2.30 -19.51 9.38
CA VAL A 262 2.43 -20.95 9.72
C VAL A 262 3.28 -21.14 10.98
#